data_AF-A0A8S4RT14-F1
#
_entry.id   AF-A0A8S4RT14-F1
#
_cell.length_a   1.000
_cell.length_b   1.000
_cell.length_c   1.000
_cell.angle_alpha   90.00
_cell.angle_beta   90.00
_cell.angle_gamma   90.00
#
_symmetry.space_group_name_H-M   'P 1'
#
loop_
_entity.id
_entity.type
_entity.pdbx_description
1 polymer ?
#
loop_
_entity_poly.entity_id
_entity_poly.type
_entity_poly.pdbx_seq_one_letter_code
_entity_poly.pdbx_strand_id
1 'polypeptide(L)'
;MQIQRFWELESAPETKPLTKEEVLCESIFIKTHSRDSNGKYTVALPLKENTSPLGDSRGIALSRLHRLESKPSGNPALQAEYVQCLQEYLDLGHTMFFYFFGTNLH
;
A
#
# COMPACT_ATOMS: atom_id res chain seq x y z
N MET A 1 -4.57 -17.27 -43.98
CA MET A 1 -4.26 -15.86 -43.66
C MET A 1 -4.87 -15.36 -42.33
N GLN A 2 -5.37 -16.22 -41.43
CA GLN A 2 -5.95 -15.76 -40.16
C GLN A 2 -4.95 -15.65 -39.00
N ILE A 3 -3.88 -16.44 -38.99
CA ILE A 3 -2.88 -16.44 -37.93
C ILE A 3 -2.02 -15.17 -37.93
N GLN A 4 -1.66 -14.66 -39.11
CA GLN A 4 -0.83 -13.46 -39.22
C GLN A 4 -1.54 -12.21 -38.64
N ARG A 5 -2.84 -12.06 -38.92
CA ARG A 5 -3.66 -10.98 -38.37
C ARG A 5 -3.86 -11.07 -36.85
N PHE A 6 -3.82 -12.29 -36.30
CA PHE A 6 -3.87 -12.52 -34.86
C PHE A 6 -2.57 -12.05 -34.19
N TRP A 7 -1.41 -12.41 -34.75
CA TRP A 7 -0.11 -11.92 -34.27
C TRP A 7 0.07 -10.42 -34.45
N GLU A 8 -0.48 -9.80 -35.50
CA GLU A 8 -0.46 -8.35 -35.69
C GLU A 8 -1.33 -7.59 -34.67
N LEU A 9 -2.38 -8.22 -34.11
CA LEU A 9 -3.25 -7.64 -33.09
C LEU A 9 -2.74 -7.86 -31.66
N GLU A 10 -2.05 -8.97 -31.41
CA GLU A 10 -1.43 -9.31 -30.11
C GLU A 10 0.00 -8.75 -30.00
N SER A 11 0.62 -8.38 -31.12
CA SER A 11 1.87 -7.63 -31.14
C SER A 11 1.63 -6.27 -30.49
N ALA A 12 2.35 -6.01 -29.39
CA ALA A 12 2.41 -4.68 -28.82
C ALA A 12 2.75 -3.66 -29.93
N PRO A 13 2.08 -2.50 -30.00
CA PRO A 13 2.44 -1.47 -30.96
C PRO A 13 3.92 -1.12 -30.81
N GLU A 14 4.58 -0.75 -31.92
CA GLU A 14 5.99 -0.36 -31.96
C GLU A 14 6.36 0.44 -30.70
N THR A 15 7.37 -0.07 -29.98
CA THR A 15 7.78 0.41 -28.67
C THR A 15 8.00 1.92 -28.72
N LYS A 16 7.06 2.68 -28.15
CA LYS A 16 7.30 4.08 -27.85
C LYS A 16 8.51 4.14 -26.91
N PRO A 17 9.42 5.12 -27.09
CA PRO A 17 10.52 5.28 -26.14
C PRO A 17 9.91 5.51 -24.76
N LEU A 18 10.34 4.68 -23.79
CA LEU A 18 9.87 4.79 -22.41
C LEU A 18 10.20 6.18 -21.86
N THR A 19 9.26 6.75 -21.12
CA THR A 19 9.51 7.94 -20.32
C THR A 19 10.50 7.64 -19.20
N LYS A 20 11.14 8.68 -18.65
CA LYS A 20 12.06 8.52 -17.51
C LYS A 20 11.39 7.86 -16.30
N GLU A 21 10.11 8.16 -16.08
CA GLU A 21 9.31 7.56 -14.99
C GLU A 21 9.09 6.06 -15.22
N GLU A 22 8.79 5.65 -16.45
CA GLU A 22 8.59 4.23 -16.81
C GLU A 22 9.89 3.43 -16.66
N VAL A 23 11.03 3.98 -17.13
CA VAL A 23 12.34 3.35 -16.95
C VAL A 23 12.69 3.19 -15.47
N LEU A 24 12.40 4.21 -14.65
CA LEU A 24 12.63 4.16 -13.20
C LEU A 24 11.74 3.09 -12.55
N CYS A 25 10.45 3.06 -12.88
CA CYS A 25 9.49 2.07 -12.39
C CYS A 25 9.94 0.64 -12.74
N GLU A 26 10.33 0.40 -13.98
CA GLU A 26 10.84 -0.90 -14.43
C GLU A 26 12.12 -1.29 -13.69
N SER A 27 13.06 -0.35 -13.53
CA SER A 27 14.29 -0.60 -12.79
C SER A 27 14.05 -0.96 -11.33
N ILE A 28 13.05 -0.33 -10.68
CA ILE A 28 12.67 -0.62 -9.29
C ILE A 28 11.98 -1.98 -9.23
N PHE A 29 11.08 -2.28 -10.17
CA PHE A 29 10.44 -3.59 -10.27
C PHE A 29 11.49 -4.70 -10.40
N ILE A 30 12.43 -4.60 -11.33
CA ILE A 30 13.49 -5.59 -11.51
C ILE A 30 14.31 -5.77 -10.22
N LYS A 31 14.66 -4.67 -9.54
CA LYS A 31 15.47 -4.72 -8.31
C LYS A 31 14.72 -5.27 -7.09
N THR A 32 13.42 -5.05 -7.00
CA THR A 32 12.64 -5.29 -5.77
C THR A 32 11.62 -6.40 -5.90
N HIS A 33 11.38 -6.90 -7.12
CA HIS A 33 10.53 -8.07 -7.30
C HIS A 33 11.21 -9.30 -6.69
N SER A 34 10.46 -10.03 -5.89
CA SER A 34 10.87 -11.33 -5.37
C SER A 34 9.67 -12.23 -5.24
N ARG A 35 9.91 -13.54 -5.23
CA ARG A 35 8.88 -14.53 -4.95
C ARG A 35 9.17 -15.19 -3.62
N ASP A 36 8.20 -15.20 -2.72
CA ASP A 36 8.34 -15.87 -1.43
C ASP A 36 8.28 -17.40 -1.59
N SER A 37 8.63 -18.14 -0.53
CA SER A 37 8.57 -19.61 -0.51
C SER A 37 7.15 -20.17 -0.67
N ASN A 38 6.12 -19.35 -0.46
CA ASN A 38 4.71 -19.69 -0.60
C ASN A 38 4.18 -19.36 -2.01
N GLY A 39 5.05 -18.86 -2.90
CA GLY A 39 4.74 -18.54 -4.28
C GLY A 39 4.11 -17.16 -4.51
N LYS A 40 4.00 -16.29 -3.49
CA LYS A 40 3.51 -14.91 -3.63
C LYS A 40 4.60 -13.99 -4.17
N TYR A 41 4.21 -13.06 -5.02
CA TYR A 41 5.10 -12.02 -5.50
C TYR A 41 5.09 -10.81 -4.56
N THR A 42 6.28 -10.36 -4.18
CA THR A 42 6.50 -9.11 -3.47
C THR A 42 7.13 -8.13 -4.45
N VAL A 43 6.57 -6.94 -4.55
CA VAL A 43 7.06 -5.86 -5.41
C VAL A 43 7.08 -4.57 -4.59
N ALA A 44 8.13 -3.76 -4.72
CA ALA A 44 8.10 -2.44 -4.11
C ALA A 44 7.22 -1.51 -4.94
N LEU A 45 6.39 -0.71 -4.27
CA LEU A 45 5.63 0.34 -4.91
C LEU A 45 6.54 1.57 -5.05
N PRO A 46 6.95 1.97 -6.27
CA PRO A 46 7.80 3.14 -6.45
C PRO A 46 7.05 4.41 -6.08
N LEU A 47 7.64 5.24 -5.22
CA LEU A 47 7.18 6.60 -4.96
C LEU A 47 7.85 7.54 -5.96
N LYS A 48 7.12 8.57 -6.40
CA LYS A 48 7.73 9.61 -7.25
C LYS A 48 8.83 10.34 -6.48
N GLU A 49 9.98 10.50 -7.09
CA GLU A 49 11.05 11.33 -6.54
C GLU A 49 10.56 12.79 -6.49
N ASN A 50 10.92 13.52 -5.43
CA ASN A 50 10.57 14.94 -5.24
C ASN A 50 9.07 15.22 -5.13
N THR A 51 8.27 14.31 -4.57
CA THR A 51 6.94 14.70 -4.07
C THR A 51 7.12 15.79 -3.02
N SER A 52 6.38 16.89 -3.16
CA SER A 52 6.27 17.89 -2.09
C SER A 52 5.99 17.16 -0.77
N PRO A 53 6.69 17.48 0.32
CA PRO A 53 6.38 16.88 1.61
C PRO A 53 4.89 17.12 1.88
N LEU A 54 4.23 16.16 2.55
CA LEU A 54 2.78 16.20 2.85
C LEU A 54 2.36 17.41 3.72
N GLY A 55 3.26 18.37 3.98
CA GLY A 55 3.08 19.47 4.91
C GLY A 55 2.93 18.98 6.35
N ASP A 56 2.48 19.86 7.24
CA ASP A 56 2.07 19.48 8.59
C ASP A 56 0.70 18.76 8.56
N SER A 57 0.72 17.52 8.08
CA SER A 57 -0.44 16.63 8.06
C SER A 57 -0.63 15.91 9.40
N ARG A 58 0.34 15.98 10.31
CA ARG A 58 0.34 15.22 11.58
C ARG A 58 -0.82 15.63 12.47
N GLY A 59 -1.05 16.93 12.66
CA GLY A 59 -2.16 17.42 13.48
C GLY A 59 -3.54 16.98 12.94
N ILE A 60 -3.71 17.00 11.62
CA ILE A 60 -4.94 16.58 10.96
C ILE A 60 -5.12 15.06 11.09
N ALA A 61 -4.06 14.28 10.86
CA ALA A 61 -4.08 12.82 11.00
C ALA A 61 -4.42 12.41 12.44
N LEU A 62 -3.80 13.03 13.44
CA LEU A 62 -4.09 12.77 14.86
C LEU A 62 -5.52 13.15 15.24
N SER A 63 -6.00 14.30 14.80
CA SER A 63 -7.38 14.71 15.06
C SER A 63 -8.40 13.74 14.45
N ARG A 64 -8.10 13.20 13.26
CA ARG A 64 -8.93 12.17 12.61
C ARG A 64 -8.85 10.85 13.37
N LEU A 65 -7.67 10.44 13.81
CA LEU A 65 -7.46 9.23 14.62
C LEU A 65 -8.28 9.30 15.91
N HIS A 66 -8.13 10.36 16.70
CA HIS A 66 -8.89 10.52 17.94
C HIS A 66 -10.40 10.53 17.74
N ARG A 67 -10.89 11.12 16.64
CA ARG A 67 -12.32 11.07 16.29
C ARG A 67 -12.78 9.65 15.92
N LEU A 68 -11.92 8.86 15.29
CA LEU A 68 -12.21 7.46 14.98
C LEU A 68 -12.22 6.62 16.27
N GLU A 69 -11.29 6.87 17.19
CA GLU A 69 -11.21 6.18 18.49
C GLU A 69 -12.33 6.60 19.46
N SER A 70 -12.81 7.85 19.37
CA SER A 70 -13.87 8.36 20.26
C SER A 70 -15.29 7.99 19.80
N LYS A 71 -15.51 7.71 18.52
CA LYS A 71 -16.83 7.30 18.00
C LYS A 71 -17.37 6.00 18.65
N PRO A 72 -16.55 4.95 18.85
CA PRO A 72 -16.95 3.73 19.54
C PRO A 72 -17.45 3.93 20.98
N SER A 73 -17.00 4.97 21.69
CA SER A 73 -17.30 5.10 23.13
C SER A 73 -18.78 5.34 23.44
N GLY A 74 -19.58 5.76 22.46
CA GLY A 74 -21.03 5.91 22.60
C GLY A 74 -21.85 4.77 21.98
N ASN A 75 -21.21 3.80 21.30
CA ASN A 75 -21.88 2.70 20.64
C ASN A 75 -21.11 1.38 20.86
N PRO A 76 -21.51 0.59 21.87
CA PRO A 76 -20.84 -0.67 22.21
C PRO A 76 -20.78 -1.71 21.08
N ALA A 77 -21.78 -1.73 20.20
CA ALA A 77 -21.81 -2.66 19.06
C ALA A 77 -20.73 -2.29 18.02
N LEU A 78 -20.63 -1.00 17.69
CA LEU A 78 -19.60 -0.49 16.78
C LEU A 78 -18.19 -0.71 17.35
N GLN A 79 -18.02 -0.58 18.67
CA GLN A 79 -16.74 -0.86 19.32
C GLN A 79 -16.33 -2.33 19.18
N ALA A 80 -17.27 -3.25 19.38
CA ALA A 80 -17.00 -4.68 19.24
C ALA A 80 -16.58 -5.03 17.81
N GLU A 81 -17.29 -4.53 16.79
CA GLU A 81 -16.94 -4.76 15.38
C GLU A 81 -15.58 -4.18 15.01
N TYR A 82 -15.28 -2.97 15.50
CA TYR A 82 -13.98 -2.33 15.26
C TYR A 82 -12.82 -3.13 15.85
N VAL A 83 -12.96 -3.59 17.10
CA VAL A 83 -11.94 -4.41 17.77
C VAL A 83 -11.78 -5.76 17.07
N GLN A 84 -12.88 -6.41 16.67
CA GLN A 84 -12.83 -7.67 15.95
C GLN A 84 -12.08 -7.55 14.62
N CYS A 85 -12.34 -6.48 13.86
CA CYS A 85 -11.65 -6.24 12.59
C CYS A 85 -10.13 -6.03 12.78
N LEU A 86 -9.73 -5.26 13.80
CA LEU A 86 -8.31 -5.08 14.12
C LEU A 86 -7.65 -6.39 14.56
N GLN A 87 -8.37 -7.22 15.33
CA GLN A 87 -7.87 -8.51 15.77
C GLN A 87 -7.68 -9.47 14.60
N GLU A 88 -8.64 -9.55 13.68
CA GLU A 88 -8.51 -10.34 12.45
C GLU A 88 -7.33 -9.87 11.61
N TYR A 89 -7.10 -8.56 11.52
CA TYR A 89 -5.96 -8.00 10.79
C TYR A 89 -4.60 -8.40 11.39
N LEU A 90 -4.54 -8.50 12.72
CA LEU A 90 -3.38 -8.99 13.47
C LEU A 90 -3.18 -10.50 13.28
N ASP A 91 -4.27 -11.28 13.38
CA ASP A 91 -4.25 -12.74 13.26
C ASP A 91 -3.83 -13.18 11.84
N LEU A 92 -4.21 -12.38 10.83
CA LEU A 92 -3.78 -12.56 9.43
C LEU A 92 -2.33 -12.13 9.18
N GLY A 93 -1.66 -11.54 10.17
CA GLY A 93 -0.28 -11.05 10.05
C GLY A 93 -0.11 -9.90 9.06
N HIS A 94 -1.19 -9.17 8.75
CA HIS A 94 -1.13 -8.01 7.85
C HIS A 94 -0.44 -6.80 8.50
N THR A 95 -0.37 -6.77 9.83
CA THR A 95 0.39 -5.80 10.60
C THR A 95 1.31 -6.49 11.60
N MET A 96 2.58 -6.06 11.62
CA MET A 96 3.47 -6.33 12.76
C MET A 96 3.20 -5.26 13.81
N PHE A 97 2.94 -5.65 15.07
CA PHE A 97 2.86 -4.71 16.19
C PHE A 97 4.19 -3.93 16.27
N PHE A 98 4.24 -2.72 15.71
CA PHE A 98 5.25 -1.77 16.13
C PHE A 98 4.82 -1.31 17.51
N TYR A 99 5.55 -1.73 18.54
CA TYR A 99 5.36 -1.26 19.92
C TYR A 99 5.49 0.28 19.93
N PHE A 100 4.36 0.98 19.78
CA PHE A 100 4.21 2.39 20.12
C PHE A 100 3.54 2.46 21.50
N PHE A 101 4.18 1.85 22.49
CA PHE A 101 3.85 2.05 23.91
C PHE A 101 5.12 2.41 24.67
N GLY A 102 5.19 3.69 25.06
CA GLY A 102 6.28 4.31 25.82
C GLY A 102 6.67 5.63 25.15
N THR A 103 6.29 6.81 25.64
CA THR A 103 6.33 7.22 27.04
C THR A 103 5.20 8.17 27.43
N ASN A 104 4.79 7.97 28.68
CA ASN A 104 3.84 8.71 29.50
C ASN A 104 3.96 10.24 29.44
N LEU A 105 2.79 10.85 29.61
CA LEU A 105 2.56 12.18 30.14
C LEU A 105 3.11 12.28 31.59
N HIS A 106 4.19 13.04 31.79
CA HIS A 106 4.42 13.85 32.98
C HIS A 106 5.26 15.07 32.60
#